data_AF-M5G5N6-F1
#
_entry.id   AF-M5G5N6-F1
#
_cell.length_a   1.000
_cell.length_b   1.000
_cell.length_c   1.000
_cell.angle_alpha   90.00
_cell.angle_beta   90.00
_cell.angle_gamma   90.00
#
_symmetry.space_group_name_H-M   'P 1'
#
loop_
_entity.id
_entity.type
_entity.pdbx_description
1 polymer ?
#
loop_
_entity_poly.entity_id
_entity_poly.type
_entity_poly.pdbx_seq_one_letter_code
_entity_poly.pdbx_strand_id
1 'polypeptide(L)'
;MRDVAIKFIVKDKMPRHSWILDRDYGMLPIEITVLRLVKHENIVEFIEFFQDDVYFYLVSAYMRQVGRASYDLFECIERHTRLSEDVARRIFRQVVDAVSYLHSLGIYHRDIKDENILIDQDFRVKLIDFGSAAITDTRKAPPYHDRFFGTMNFASSEILQNKAYQAPPAEIWTLGILLHILVTGECPFSSTQAGIEGRISPPRKGVFMSRDCEALVRGCLEVDVNKRLTIHEIQSHPWLMRN
;
A
#
# COMPACT_ATOMS: atom_id res chain seq x y z
N MET A 1 -6.73 8.66 -28.81
CA MET A 1 -6.81 9.29 -27.48
C MET A 1 -6.24 8.32 -26.46
N ARG A 2 -5.47 8.82 -25.49
CA ARG A 2 -5.05 8.03 -24.32
C ARG A 2 -6.17 8.11 -23.29
N ASP A 3 -6.62 6.98 -22.77
CA ASP A 3 -7.64 6.96 -21.73
C ASP A 3 -7.03 7.45 -20.41
N VAL A 4 -7.81 8.21 -19.63
CA VAL A 4 -7.38 8.83 -18.36
C VAL A 4 -8.41 8.59 -17.27
N ALA A 5 -7.95 8.56 -16.02
CA ALA A 5 -8.80 8.63 -14.83
C ALA A 5 -8.76 10.04 -14.26
N ILE A 6 -9.91 10.56 -13.82
CA ILE A 6 -10.01 11.88 -13.19
C ILE A 6 -10.59 11.70 -11.79
N LYS A 7 -9.81 12.02 -10.76
CA LYS A 7 -10.25 12.05 -9.36
C LYS A 7 -10.63 13.48 -8.98
N PHE A 8 -11.86 13.65 -8.51
CA PHE A 8 -12.38 14.93 -8.03
C PHE A 8 -12.16 15.02 -6.52
N ILE A 9 -11.36 15.99 -6.08
CA ILE A 9 -11.02 16.19 -4.67
C ILE A 9 -11.70 17.48 -4.20
N VAL A 10 -12.68 17.35 -3.31
CA VAL A 10 -13.45 18.49 -2.78
C VAL A 10 -12.60 19.26 -1.76
N LYS A 11 -12.33 20.55 -2.02
CA LYS A 11 -11.47 21.40 -1.19
C LYS A 11 -11.96 21.47 0.27
N ASP A 12 -13.26 21.69 0.46
CA ASP A 12 -13.87 21.85 1.80
C ASP A 12 -13.89 20.58 2.66
N LYS A 13 -13.74 19.41 2.04
CA LYS A 13 -13.71 18.12 2.76
C LYS A 13 -12.30 17.68 3.13
N MET A 14 -11.27 18.39 2.64
CA MET A 14 -9.90 17.98 2.89
C MET A 14 -9.48 18.29 4.32
N PRO A 15 -8.96 17.29 5.06
CA PRO A 15 -8.49 17.54 6.40
C PRO A 15 -7.20 18.37 6.36
N ARG A 16 -6.97 19.16 7.42
CA ARG A 16 -5.85 20.11 7.49
C ARG A 16 -4.47 19.49 7.23
N HIS A 17 -4.27 18.23 7.61
CA HIS A 17 -2.98 17.53 7.47
C HIS A 17 -2.72 17.02 6.05
N SER A 18 -3.73 17.00 5.16
CA SER A 18 -3.59 16.57 3.77
C SER A 18 -3.22 17.72 2.84
N TRP A 19 -3.03 18.94 3.36
CA TRP A 19 -2.59 20.09 2.59
C TRP A 19 -1.08 20.28 2.70
N ILE A 20 -0.42 20.47 1.55
CA ILE A 20 1.01 20.78 1.43
C ILE A 20 1.16 22.11 0.73
N LEU A 21 2.05 22.96 1.25
CA LEU A 21 2.42 24.21 0.60
C LEU A 21 3.38 23.91 -0.55
N ASP A 22 2.89 24.10 -1.77
CA ASP A 22 3.66 24.07 -3.00
C ASP A 22 4.10 25.50 -3.39
N ARG A 23 5.27 25.61 -4.01
CA ARG A 23 5.87 26.91 -4.37
C ARG A 23 5.13 27.61 -5.50
N ASP A 24 4.61 26.85 -6.46
CA ASP A 24 4.07 27.37 -7.70
C ASP A 24 2.53 27.46 -7.64
N TYR A 25 1.90 26.56 -6.89
CA TYR A 25 0.45 26.39 -6.89
C TYR A 25 -0.23 26.67 -5.53
N GLY A 26 0.54 27.08 -4.52
CA GLY A 26 0.02 27.32 -3.18
C GLY A 26 -0.36 26.02 -2.47
N MET A 27 -1.49 25.99 -1.76
CA MET A 27 -1.88 24.81 -1.00
C MET A 27 -2.41 23.72 -1.94
N LEU A 28 -1.73 22.57 -1.99
CA LEU A 28 -2.14 21.40 -2.77
C LEU A 28 -2.48 20.21 -1.86
N PRO A 29 -3.36 19.29 -2.30
CA PRO A 29 -3.48 17.98 -1.68
C PRO A 29 -2.14 17.24 -1.66
N ILE A 30 -1.89 16.48 -0.59
CA ILE A 30 -0.72 15.60 -0.47
C ILE A 30 -0.67 14.59 -1.62
N GLU A 31 -1.83 14.07 -2.04
CA GLU A 31 -1.94 13.13 -3.17
C GLU A 31 -1.39 13.72 -4.47
N ILE A 32 -1.79 14.95 -4.81
CA ILE A 32 -1.29 15.65 -6.00
C ILE A 32 0.21 15.93 -5.86
N THR A 33 0.64 16.34 -4.67
CA THR A 33 2.06 16.64 -4.41
C THR A 33 2.93 15.39 -4.59
N VAL A 34 2.54 14.26 -3.98
CA VAL A 34 3.27 12.99 -4.09
C VAL A 34 3.29 12.50 -5.52
N LEU A 35 2.14 12.45 -6.20
CA LEU A 35 2.06 11.94 -7.57
C LEU A 35 2.87 12.77 -8.57
N ARG A 36 3.06 14.08 -8.33
CA ARG A 36 3.96 14.92 -9.12
C ARG A 36 5.45 14.61 -8.90
N LEU A 37 5.83 14.06 -7.75
CA LEU A 37 7.22 13.78 -7.38
C LEU A 37 7.69 12.38 -7.77
N VAL A 38 6.77 11.44 -7.94
CA VAL A 38 7.08 10.02 -8.14
C VAL A 38 6.95 9.60 -9.60
N LYS A 39 7.86 8.73 -10.03
CA LYS A 39 7.79 8.07 -11.33
C LYS A 39 8.31 6.64 -11.21
N HIS A 40 7.38 5.69 -11.23
CA HIS A 40 7.69 4.27 -11.05
C HIS A 40 6.78 3.39 -11.91
N GLU A 41 7.27 2.25 -12.39
CA GLU A 41 6.46 1.34 -13.23
C GLU A 41 5.25 0.80 -12.47
N ASN A 42 5.35 0.61 -11.16
CA ASN A 42 4.27 0.09 -10.32
C ASN A 42 3.48 1.15 -9.54
N ILE A 43 3.59 2.43 -9.91
CA ILE A 43 2.77 3.52 -9.37
C ILE A 43 1.98 4.14 -10.52
N VAL A 44 0.75 4.58 -10.25
CA VAL A 44 -0.06 5.28 -11.26
C VAL A 44 0.64 6.53 -11.77
N GLU A 45 0.64 6.71 -13.09
CA GLU A 45 1.30 7.85 -13.72
C GLU A 45 0.44 9.10 -13.56
N PHE A 46 1.01 10.13 -12.94
CA PHE A 46 0.48 11.48 -12.94
C PHE A 46 0.55 12.08 -14.36
N ILE A 47 -0.54 12.67 -14.82
CA ILE A 47 -0.57 13.40 -16.10
C ILE A 47 -0.57 14.90 -15.83
N GLU A 48 -1.60 15.39 -15.15
CA GLU A 48 -1.77 16.80 -14.83
C GLU A 48 -2.80 16.97 -13.71
N PHE A 49 -2.98 18.22 -13.24
CA PHE A 49 -4.12 18.55 -12.40
C PHE A 49 -4.69 19.92 -12.77
N PHE A 50 -5.98 20.09 -12.50
CA PHE A 50 -6.67 21.38 -12.60
C PHE A 50 -7.30 21.72 -11.26
N GLN A 51 -7.75 22.97 -11.12
CA GLN A 51 -8.54 23.38 -9.97
C GLN A 51 -9.54 24.48 -10.35
N ASP A 52 -10.68 24.48 -9.67
CA ASP A 52 -11.61 25.61 -9.60
C ASP A 52 -11.83 25.98 -8.12
N ASP A 53 -12.85 26.78 -7.81
CA ASP A 53 -13.12 27.20 -6.43
C ASP A 53 -13.54 26.05 -5.49
N VAL A 54 -14.01 24.92 -6.05
CA VAL A 54 -14.63 23.82 -5.27
C VAL A 54 -13.77 22.55 -5.27
N TYR A 55 -13.09 22.26 -6.38
CA TYR A 55 -12.40 20.99 -6.63
C TYR A 55 -10.94 21.17 -7.02
N PHE A 56 -10.14 20.17 -6.69
CA PHE A 56 -9.01 19.77 -7.52
C PHE A 56 -9.43 18.60 -8.43
N TYR A 57 -8.92 18.60 -9.65
CA TYR A 57 -9.12 17.54 -10.64
C TYR A 57 -7.77 16.90 -10.90
N LEU A 58 -7.52 15.74 -10.31
CA LEU A 58 -6.28 14.99 -10.52
C LEU A 58 -6.46 14.05 -11.72
N VAL A 59 -5.64 14.23 -12.76
CA VAL A 59 -5.66 13.43 -13.97
C VAL A 59 -4.49 12.45 -13.96
N SER A 60 -4.80 11.16 -14.12
CA SER A 60 -3.81 10.09 -14.12
C SER A 60 -4.02 9.11 -15.27
N ALA A 61 -2.97 8.38 -15.62
CA ALA A 61 -3.06 7.39 -16.69
C ALA A 61 -4.04 6.27 -16.31
N TYR A 62 -4.97 5.98 -17.22
CA TYR A 62 -5.91 4.90 -17.01
C TYR A 62 -5.27 3.54 -17.29
N MET A 63 -5.33 2.63 -16.32
CA MET A 63 -4.90 1.24 -16.50
C MET A 63 -6.00 0.46 -17.22
N ARG A 64 -5.94 0.45 -18.56
CA ARG A 64 -6.88 -0.30 -19.39
C ARG A 64 -6.72 -1.80 -19.18
N GLN A 65 -7.84 -2.49 -19.04
CA GLN A 65 -7.91 -3.92 -19.28
C GLN A 65 -8.58 -4.20 -20.62
N VAL A 66 -8.23 -5.33 -21.26
CA VAL A 66 -8.92 -5.77 -22.47
C VAL A 66 -10.36 -6.14 -22.11
N GLY A 67 -11.33 -5.36 -22.62
CA GLY A 67 -12.76 -5.67 -22.50
C GLY A 67 -13.42 -5.33 -21.17
N ARG A 68 -12.75 -4.66 -20.23
CA ARG A 68 -13.33 -4.21 -18.94
C ARG A 68 -12.78 -2.86 -18.48
N ALA A 69 -13.55 -2.21 -17.62
CA ALA A 69 -13.07 -1.08 -16.83
C ALA A 69 -11.96 -1.54 -15.86
N SER A 70 -11.15 -0.58 -15.38
CA SER A 70 -10.10 -0.77 -14.38
C SER A 70 -10.53 -1.68 -13.24
N TYR A 71 -9.61 -2.54 -12.80
CA TYR A 71 -9.86 -3.62 -11.85
C TYR A 71 -8.84 -3.52 -10.73
N ASP A 72 -9.29 -3.53 -9.48
CA ASP A 72 -8.43 -3.56 -8.32
C ASP A 72 -8.08 -5.01 -7.90
N LEU A 73 -7.10 -5.12 -7.02
CA LEU A 73 -6.60 -6.39 -6.53
C LEU A 73 -7.61 -7.08 -5.61
N PHE A 74 -8.47 -6.33 -4.94
CA PHE A 74 -9.55 -6.88 -4.11
C PHE A 74 -10.52 -7.68 -5.00
N GLU A 75 -11.05 -7.07 -6.05
CA GLU A 75 -11.93 -7.76 -6.98
C GLU A 75 -11.19 -8.94 -7.64
N CYS A 76 -9.88 -8.83 -7.90
CA CYS A 76 -9.05 -9.92 -8.42
C CYS A 76 -9.04 -11.13 -7.49
N ILE A 77 -8.83 -10.89 -6.20
CA ILE A 77 -8.85 -11.93 -5.18
C ILE A 77 -10.26 -12.53 -5.04
N GLU A 78 -11.34 -11.73 -5.10
CA GLU A 78 -12.70 -12.27 -4.99
C GLU A 78 -13.11 -13.14 -6.18
N ARG A 79 -12.71 -12.78 -7.41
CA ARG A 79 -13.09 -13.57 -8.61
C ARG A 79 -12.29 -14.84 -8.77
N HIS A 80 -11.05 -14.87 -8.28
CA HIS A 80 -10.27 -16.09 -8.26
C HIS A 80 -10.60 -16.85 -6.98
N THR A 81 -11.04 -18.11 -7.09
CA THR A 81 -11.23 -18.91 -5.87
C THR A 81 -9.96 -18.92 -5.02
N ARG A 82 -8.78 -18.94 -5.68
CA ARG A 82 -7.43 -18.75 -5.09
C ARG A 82 -6.43 -18.27 -6.15
N LEU A 83 -5.50 -17.38 -5.75
CA LEU A 83 -4.28 -17.13 -6.52
C LEU A 83 -3.23 -18.21 -6.19
N SER A 84 -2.45 -18.64 -7.18
CA SER A 84 -1.30 -19.49 -6.89
C SER A 84 -0.23 -18.69 -6.16
N GLU A 85 0.59 -19.37 -5.35
CA GLU A 85 1.67 -18.71 -4.62
C GLU A 85 2.66 -17.99 -5.57
N ASP A 86 2.85 -18.50 -6.78
CA ASP A 86 3.69 -17.89 -7.81
C ASP A 86 3.10 -16.59 -8.36
N VAL A 87 1.78 -16.56 -8.58
CA VAL A 87 1.08 -15.33 -8.98
C VAL A 87 1.10 -14.31 -7.85
N ALA A 88 0.83 -14.75 -6.61
CA ALA A 88 0.92 -13.90 -5.42
C ALA A 88 2.32 -13.29 -5.27
N ARG A 89 3.38 -14.08 -5.50
CA ARG A 89 4.78 -13.62 -5.49
C ARG A 89 5.03 -12.56 -6.55
N ARG A 90 4.57 -12.77 -7.78
CA ARG A 90 4.75 -11.81 -8.88
C ARG A 90 4.06 -10.48 -8.58
N ILE A 91 2.86 -10.52 -8.02
CA ILE A 91 2.12 -9.33 -7.58
C ILE A 91 2.86 -8.64 -6.44
N PHE A 92 3.16 -9.38 -5.37
CA PHE A 92 3.78 -8.84 -4.16
C PHE A 92 5.16 -8.23 -4.44
N ARG A 93 5.95 -8.83 -5.34
CA ARG A 93 7.26 -8.28 -5.76
C ARG A 93 7.15 -6.88 -6.34
N GLN A 94 6.16 -6.63 -7.19
CA GLN A 94 5.92 -5.32 -7.78
C GLN A 94 5.45 -4.29 -6.74
N VAL A 95 4.63 -4.72 -5.77
CA VAL A 95 4.20 -3.85 -4.66
C VAL A 95 5.39 -3.49 -3.78
N VAL A 96 6.21 -4.48 -3.39
CA VAL A 96 7.44 -4.26 -2.60
C VAL A 96 8.41 -3.31 -3.32
N ASP A 97 8.56 -3.45 -4.64
CA ASP A 97 9.41 -2.58 -5.44
C ASP A 97 8.92 -1.11 -5.41
N ALA A 98 7.61 -0.89 -5.61
CA ALA A 98 7.01 0.44 -5.48
C ALA A 98 7.18 1.04 -4.07
N VAL A 99 6.97 0.24 -3.02
CA VAL A 99 7.11 0.70 -1.63
C VAL A 99 8.57 1.01 -1.30
N SER A 100 9.51 0.18 -1.73
CA SER A 100 10.94 0.44 -1.55
C SER A 100 11.36 1.74 -2.23
N TYR A 101 10.89 1.98 -3.46
CA TYR A 101 11.09 3.25 -4.16
C TYR A 101 10.53 4.44 -3.36
N LEU A 102 9.30 4.37 -2.86
CA LEU A 102 8.70 5.42 -2.03
C LEU A 102 9.50 5.67 -0.74
N HIS A 103 9.89 4.60 -0.03
CA HIS A 103 10.70 4.68 1.18
C HIS A 103 12.03 5.38 0.92
N SER A 104 12.67 5.12 -0.23
CA SER A 104 13.92 5.78 -0.63
C SER A 104 13.79 7.30 -0.79
N LEU A 105 12.57 7.78 -1.07
CA LEU A 105 12.23 9.20 -1.19
C LEU A 105 11.70 9.79 0.13
N GLY A 106 11.60 9.00 1.20
CA GLY A 106 10.99 9.40 2.46
C GLY A 106 9.47 9.57 2.36
N ILE A 107 8.85 8.93 1.36
CA ILE A 107 7.41 8.92 1.13
C ILE A 107 6.84 7.61 1.67
N TYR A 108 5.77 7.71 2.44
CA TYR A 108 5.01 6.57 2.96
C TYR A 108 3.57 6.70 2.53
N HIS A 109 3.00 5.65 1.96
CA HIS A 109 1.63 5.64 1.45
C HIS A 109 0.59 5.60 2.59
N ARG A 110 0.87 4.81 3.63
CA ARG A 110 0.05 4.66 4.86
C ARG A 110 -1.38 4.11 4.69
N ASP A 111 -1.73 3.62 3.51
CA ASP A 111 -3.02 2.93 3.24
C ASP A 111 -2.87 1.90 2.12
N ILE A 112 -1.79 1.11 2.16
CA ILE A 112 -1.58 0.03 1.19
C ILE A 112 -2.59 -1.08 1.49
N LYS A 113 -3.42 -1.41 0.52
CA LYS A 113 -4.39 -2.50 0.58
C LYS A 113 -4.75 -2.93 -0.84
N ASP A 114 -5.40 -4.07 -0.95
CA ASP A 114 -5.85 -4.64 -2.22
C ASP A 114 -6.78 -3.68 -3.00
N GLU A 115 -7.65 -2.91 -2.34
CA GLU A 115 -8.48 -1.87 -2.99
C GLU A 115 -7.65 -0.73 -3.62
N ASN A 116 -6.46 -0.43 -3.07
CA ASN A 116 -5.58 0.66 -3.55
C ASN A 116 -4.51 0.17 -4.53
N ILE A 117 -4.67 -1.04 -5.08
CA ILE A 117 -3.75 -1.62 -6.05
C ILE A 117 -4.55 -2.02 -7.28
N LEU A 118 -4.36 -1.32 -8.40
CA LEU A 118 -4.89 -1.75 -9.69
C LEU A 118 -4.08 -2.92 -10.23
N ILE A 119 -4.73 -3.81 -10.97
CA ILE A 119 -4.09 -4.96 -11.60
C ILE A 119 -4.62 -5.20 -13.00
N ASP A 120 -3.81 -5.70 -13.93
CA ASP A 120 -4.23 -6.13 -15.27
C ASP A 120 -4.24 -7.64 -15.45
N GLN A 121 -4.62 -8.10 -16.66
CA GLN A 121 -4.70 -9.52 -17.01
C GLN A 121 -3.35 -10.23 -17.00
N ASP A 122 -2.25 -9.47 -17.09
CA ASP A 122 -0.89 -9.99 -17.03
C ASP A 122 -0.32 -9.93 -15.60
N PHE A 123 -1.16 -9.64 -14.60
CA PHE A 123 -0.80 -9.42 -13.21
C PHE A 123 0.23 -8.31 -12.99
N ARG A 124 0.23 -7.28 -13.84
CA ARG A 124 0.98 -6.05 -13.59
C ARG A 124 0.17 -5.17 -12.66
N VAL A 125 0.83 -4.50 -11.73
CA VAL A 125 0.15 -3.68 -10.72
C VAL A 125 0.51 -2.21 -10.75
N LYS A 126 -0.44 -1.37 -10.32
CA LYS A 126 -0.26 0.06 -10.09
C LYS A 126 -0.82 0.45 -8.73
N LEU A 127 0.03 0.96 -7.84
CA LEU A 127 -0.38 1.57 -6.59
C LEU A 127 -1.07 2.92 -6.87
N ILE A 128 -2.22 3.14 -6.22
CA ILE A 128 -3.08 4.33 -6.36
C ILE A 128 -3.46 4.87 -4.98
N ASP A 129 -4.06 6.07 -4.96
CA ASP A 129 -4.61 6.74 -3.78
C ASP A 129 -3.60 7.13 -2.69
N PHE A 130 -2.88 8.23 -2.95
CA PHE A 130 -1.92 8.81 -2.01
C PHE A 130 -2.56 9.83 -1.05
N GLY A 131 -3.88 9.81 -0.86
CA GLY A 131 -4.59 10.75 0.01
C GLY A 131 -4.14 10.71 1.48
N SER A 132 -3.69 9.53 1.93
CA SER A 132 -3.17 9.31 3.28
C SER A 132 -1.65 9.37 3.36
N ALA A 133 -0.93 9.73 2.29
CA ALA A 133 0.52 9.69 2.28
C ALA A 133 1.18 10.64 3.30
N ALA A 134 2.45 10.41 3.60
CA ALA A 134 3.31 11.29 4.37
C ALA A 134 4.66 11.45 3.66
N ILE A 135 5.25 12.64 3.77
CA ILE A 135 6.59 12.95 3.26
C ILE A 135 7.47 13.32 4.46
N THR A 136 8.66 12.76 4.52
CA THR A 136 9.63 12.97 5.60
C THR A 136 11.02 13.25 5.05
N ASP A 137 11.86 13.91 5.84
CA ASP A 137 13.25 14.15 5.49
C ASP A 137 14.08 12.89 5.76
N THR A 138 14.55 12.22 4.70
CA THR A 138 15.34 10.98 4.78
C THR A 138 16.68 11.15 5.51
N ARG A 139 17.14 12.39 5.73
CA ARG A 139 18.35 12.69 6.50
C ARG A 139 18.11 12.67 8.03
N LYS A 140 16.86 12.58 8.46
CA LYS A 140 16.45 12.56 9.87
C LYS A 140 15.80 11.22 10.19
N ALA A 141 15.74 10.91 11.48
CA ALA A 141 14.95 9.77 11.93
C ALA A 141 13.47 9.96 11.54
N PRO A 142 12.77 8.90 11.09
CA PRO A 142 11.34 8.97 10.80
C PRO A 142 10.57 9.50 12.03
N PRO A 143 9.68 10.49 11.86
CA PRO A 143 8.90 11.01 12.97
C PRO A 143 7.90 9.96 13.47
N TYR A 144 7.50 10.12 14.72
CA TYR A 144 6.34 9.43 15.25
C TYR A 144 5.05 10.15 14.83
N HIS A 145 4.01 9.37 14.55
CA HIS A 145 2.67 9.83 14.25
C HIS A 145 1.70 9.39 15.36
N ASP A 146 0.94 10.33 15.89
CA ASP A 146 -0.08 10.06 16.93
C ASP A 146 -1.47 9.76 16.35
N ARG A 147 -1.61 9.84 15.03
CA ARG A 147 -2.87 9.58 14.32
C ARG A 147 -2.65 8.67 13.14
N PHE A 148 -3.56 7.72 12.99
CA PHE A 148 -3.62 6.80 11.86
C PHE A 148 -4.72 7.22 10.90
N PHE A 149 -4.41 7.26 9.61
CA PHE A 149 -5.33 7.68 8.53
C PHE A 149 -5.55 6.57 7.50
N GLY A 150 -5.06 5.35 7.78
CA GLY A 150 -5.26 4.20 6.92
C GLY A 150 -6.44 3.32 7.36
N THR A 151 -6.56 2.18 6.70
CA THR A 151 -7.62 1.20 6.95
C THR A 151 -7.31 0.34 8.19
N MET A 152 -8.23 0.33 9.17
CA MET A 152 -8.00 -0.33 10.48
C MET A 152 -7.66 -1.82 10.40
N ASN A 153 -8.20 -2.54 9.42
CA ASN A 153 -7.89 -3.97 9.25
C ASN A 153 -6.44 -4.23 8.82
N PHE A 154 -5.73 -3.19 8.35
CA PHE A 154 -4.33 -3.24 7.94
C PHE A 154 -3.39 -2.61 8.98
N ALA A 155 -3.92 -2.08 10.07
CA ALA A 155 -3.15 -1.37 11.09
C ALA A 155 -2.20 -2.32 11.85
N SER A 156 -1.00 -1.82 12.16
CA SER A 156 0.01 -2.55 12.92
C SER A 156 -0.35 -2.70 14.41
N SER A 157 0.26 -3.67 15.08
CA SER A 157 0.00 -3.95 16.50
C SER A 157 0.13 -2.70 17.38
N GLU A 158 1.17 -1.88 17.17
CA GLU A 158 1.36 -0.64 17.92
C GLU A 158 0.26 0.40 17.66
N ILE A 159 -0.26 0.49 16.43
CA ILE A 159 -1.39 1.37 16.07
C ILE A 159 -2.67 0.89 16.74
N LEU A 160 -2.94 -0.42 16.71
CA LEU A 160 -4.11 -1.02 17.38
C LEU A 160 -4.09 -0.83 18.90
N GLN A 161 -2.91 -0.66 19.49
CA GLN A 161 -2.70 -0.31 20.90
C GLN A 161 -2.80 1.20 21.18
N ASN A 162 -3.15 2.03 20.18
CA ASN A 162 -3.15 3.49 20.26
C ASN A 162 -1.80 4.10 20.66
N LYS A 163 -0.68 3.46 20.26
CA LYS A 163 0.65 4.02 20.45
C LYS A 163 1.04 4.89 19.25
N ALA A 164 1.89 5.88 19.50
CA ALA A 164 2.54 6.60 18.44
C ALA A 164 3.40 5.62 17.62
N TYR A 165 3.42 5.78 16.29
CA TYR A 165 4.08 4.85 15.38
C TYR A 165 4.98 5.57 14.37
N GLN A 166 5.98 4.88 13.86
CA GLN A 166 6.74 5.32 12.69
C GLN A 166 6.17 4.66 11.44
N ALA A 167 6.05 5.41 10.35
CA ALA A 167 5.46 4.92 9.12
C ALA A 167 6.20 3.72 8.48
N PRO A 168 7.55 3.67 8.38
CA PRO A 168 8.22 2.55 7.73
C PRO A 168 7.87 1.17 8.32
N PRO A 169 8.04 0.90 9.63
CA PRO A 169 7.70 -0.42 10.18
C PRO A 169 6.19 -0.71 10.15
N ALA A 170 5.32 0.30 10.21
CA ALA A 170 3.88 0.11 10.09
C ALA A 170 3.47 -0.33 8.66
N GLU A 171 4.14 0.18 7.63
CA GLU A 171 3.92 -0.28 6.25
C GLU A 171 4.43 -1.70 6.03
N ILE A 172 5.50 -2.13 6.70
CA ILE A 172 5.94 -3.54 6.64
C ILE A 172 4.87 -4.48 7.18
N TRP A 173 4.23 -4.13 8.29
CA TRP A 173 3.10 -4.89 8.81
C TRP A 173 1.95 -4.95 7.79
N THR A 174 1.64 -3.81 7.18
CA THR A 174 0.61 -3.70 6.13
C THR A 174 0.91 -4.64 4.96
N LEU A 175 2.17 -4.71 4.51
CA LEU A 175 2.62 -5.65 3.48
C LEU A 175 2.48 -7.12 3.93
N GLY A 176 2.72 -7.43 5.20
CA GLY A 176 2.49 -8.76 5.76
C GLY A 176 1.02 -9.20 5.68
N ILE A 177 0.10 -8.28 6.00
CA ILE A 177 -1.34 -8.51 5.86
C ILE A 177 -1.71 -8.73 4.39
N LEU A 178 -1.24 -7.86 3.50
CA LEU A 178 -1.49 -7.97 2.06
C LEU A 178 -0.98 -9.31 1.49
N LEU A 179 0.25 -9.71 1.84
CA LEU A 179 0.81 -10.99 1.40
C LEU A 179 -0.04 -12.17 1.88
N HIS A 180 -0.46 -12.16 3.16
CA HIS A 180 -1.31 -13.22 3.71
C HIS A 180 -2.65 -13.31 2.96
N ILE A 181 -3.28 -12.16 2.68
CA ILE A 181 -4.53 -12.10 1.90
C ILE A 181 -4.29 -12.66 0.48
N LEU A 182 -3.17 -12.31 -0.18
CA LEU A 182 -2.89 -12.79 -1.53
C LEU A 182 -2.77 -14.32 -1.63
N VAL A 183 -2.15 -14.97 -0.64
CA VAL A 183 -1.95 -16.43 -0.67
C VAL A 183 -3.08 -17.23 -0.05
N THR A 184 -3.82 -16.65 0.91
CA THR A 184 -4.89 -17.37 1.63
C THR A 184 -6.30 -16.95 1.23
N GLY A 185 -6.47 -15.74 0.68
CA GLY A 185 -7.76 -15.07 0.49
C GLY A 185 -8.34 -14.49 1.77
N GLU A 186 -7.60 -14.46 2.88
CA GLU A 186 -8.11 -14.12 4.20
C GLU A 186 -7.20 -13.17 4.97
N CYS A 187 -7.81 -12.35 5.83
CA CYS A 187 -7.06 -11.56 6.80
C CYS A 187 -6.35 -12.49 7.80
N PRO A 188 -5.08 -12.24 8.18
CA PRO A 188 -4.36 -13.08 9.12
C PRO A 188 -4.97 -13.08 10.53
N PHE A 189 -5.66 -12.01 10.93
CA PHE A 189 -6.15 -11.82 12.29
C PHE A 189 -7.67 -11.96 12.37
N SER A 190 -8.14 -12.87 13.23
CA SER A 190 -9.56 -13.10 13.48
C SER A 190 -10.23 -12.02 14.32
N SER A 191 -9.45 -11.15 14.95
CA SER A 191 -9.91 -10.04 15.78
C SER A 191 -8.81 -8.99 15.98
N THR A 192 -9.19 -7.79 16.41
CA THR A 192 -8.26 -6.74 16.83
C THR A 192 -7.28 -7.23 17.89
N GLN A 193 -7.75 -8.00 18.87
CA GLN A 193 -6.90 -8.55 19.93
C GLN A 193 -5.83 -9.48 19.37
N ALA A 194 -6.20 -10.36 18.42
CA ALA A 194 -5.24 -11.22 17.73
C ALA A 194 -4.18 -10.42 16.96
N GLY A 195 -4.57 -9.29 16.32
CA GLY A 195 -3.63 -8.37 15.68
C GLY A 195 -2.67 -7.70 16.66
N ILE A 196 -3.16 -7.27 17.82
CA ILE A 196 -2.32 -6.72 18.90
C ILE A 196 -1.26 -7.73 19.35
N GLU A 197 -1.62 -9.01 19.46
CA GLU A 197 -0.73 -10.07 19.94
C GLU A 197 0.07 -10.76 18.84
N GLY A 198 -0.10 -10.37 17.56
CA GLY A 198 0.55 -11.03 16.42
C GLY A 198 0.11 -12.49 16.22
N ARG A 199 -1.07 -12.87 16.71
CA ARG A 199 -1.61 -14.24 16.59
C ARG A 199 -2.24 -14.46 15.23
N ILE A 200 -1.42 -14.85 14.27
CA ILE A 200 -1.84 -15.22 12.91
C ILE A 200 -2.68 -16.50 12.95
N SER A 201 -3.82 -16.47 12.27
CA SER A 201 -4.73 -17.61 12.11
C SER A 201 -4.11 -18.64 11.17
N PRO A 202 -4.23 -19.95 11.45
CA PRO A 202 -3.77 -20.96 10.52
C PRO A 202 -4.56 -20.87 9.20
N PRO A 203 -3.93 -21.15 8.03
CA PRO A 203 -4.65 -21.21 6.77
C PRO A 203 -5.79 -22.24 6.82
N ARG A 204 -6.90 -21.97 6.13
CA ARG A 204 -8.01 -22.93 6.02
C ARG A 204 -7.55 -24.25 5.41
N LYS A 205 -8.27 -25.33 5.73
CA LYS A 205 -7.99 -26.66 5.21
C LYS A 205 -7.87 -26.64 3.68
N GLY A 206 -6.77 -27.16 3.17
CA GLY A 206 -6.47 -27.24 1.74
C GLY A 206 -5.88 -25.97 1.14
N VAL A 207 -5.65 -24.89 1.91
CA VAL A 207 -4.82 -23.75 1.49
C VAL A 207 -3.35 -24.13 1.72
N PHE A 208 -2.52 -23.96 0.69
CA PHE A 208 -1.09 -24.21 0.78
C PHE A 208 -0.35 -22.87 0.92
N MET A 209 0.61 -22.83 1.83
CA MET A 209 1.57 -21.74 2.00
C MET A 209 2.93 -22.37 2.23
N SER A 210 3.91 -22.07 1.40
CA SER A 210 5.26 -22.59 1.58
C SER A 210 5.89 -22.08 2.89
N ARG A 211 6.89 -22.81 3.40
CA ARG A 211 7.63 -22.39 4.61
C ARG A 211 8.29 -21.02 4.44
N ASP A 212 8.82 -20.73 3.25
CA ASP A 212 9.44 -19.44 2.97
C ASP A 212 8.40 -18.32 2.93
N CYS A 213 7.19 -18.59 2.41
CA CYS A 213 6.10 -17.62 2.44
C CYS A 213 5.64 -17.34 3.87
N GLU A 214 5.46 -18.38 4.67
CA GLU A 214 5.07 -18.26 6.08
C GLU A 214 6.13 -17.49 6.88
N ALA A 215 7.41 -17.78 6.65
CA ALA A 215 8.52 -17.05 7.28
C ALA A 215 8.49 -15.56 6.94
N LEU A 216 8.26 -15.20 5.67
CA LEU A 216 8.13 -13.81 5.26
C LEU A 216 6.94 -13.12 5.93
N VAL A 217 5.76 -13.75 5.90
CA VAL A 217 4.55 -13.22 6.56
C VAL A 217 4.80 -12.99 8.05
N ARG A 218 5.41 -13.96 8.75
CA ARG A 218 5.72 -13.84 10.17
C ARG A 218 6.73 -12.72 10.46
N GLY A 219 7.75 -12.56 9.62
CA GLY A 219 8.72 -11.48 9.76
C GLY A 219 8.12 -10.09 9.54
N CYS A 220 7.16 -9.96 8.62
CA CYS A 220 6.41 -8.71 8.42
C CYS A 220 5.45 -8.42 9.57
N LEU A 221 4.80 -9.45 10.12
CA LEU A 221 3.80 -9.38 11.19
C LEU A 221 4.41 -9.56 12.60
N GLU A 222 5.69 -9.24 12.75
CA GLU A 222 6.37 -9.25 14.05
C GLU A 222 5.90 -8.05 14.90
N VAL A 223 5.53 -8.32 16.15
CA VAL A 223 4.97 -7.35 17.09
C VAL A 223 6.06 -6.44 17.64
N ASP A 224 7.26 -6.97 17.88
CA ASP A 224 8.41 -6.17 18.25
C ASP A 224 8.94 -5.42 17.02
N VAL A 225 8.66 -4.12 16.96
CA VAL A 225 9.05 -3.24 15.85
C VAL A 225 10.55 -3.33 15.53
N ASN A 226 11.41 -3.61 16.51
CA ASN A 226 12.86 -3.71 16.30
C ASN A 226 13.31 -5.04 15.67
N LYS A 227 12.43 -6.06 15.69
CA LYS A 227 12.67 -7.37 15.07
C LYS A 227 11.88 -7.55 13.77
N ARG A 228 10.90 -6.67 13.53
CA ARG A 228 10.13 -6.63 12.29
C ARG A 228 11.06 -6.37 11.12
N LEU A 229 10.83 -7.09 10.02
CA LEU A 229 11.60 -6.92 8.80
C LEU A 229 11.55 -5.46 8.33
N THR A 230 12.61 -5.06 7.63
CA THR A 230 12.68 -3.83 6.86
C THR A 230 12.32 -4.09 5.40
N ILE A 231 12.04 -3.04 4.63
CA ILE A 231 11.70 -3.18 3.21
C ILE A 231 12.83 -3.84 2.41
N HIS A 232 14.08 -3.57 2.77
CA HIS A 232 15.26 -4.18 2.13
C HIS A 232 15.40 -5.66 2.46
N GLU A 233 15.10 -6.06 3.70
CA GLU A 233 15.10 -7.47 4.08
C GLU A 233 14.00 -8.24 3.33
N ILE A 234 12.81 -7.65 3.16
CA ILE A 234 11.75 -8.21 2.31
C ILE A 234 12.23 -8.38 0.87
N GLN A 235 12.86 -7.36 0.28
CA GLN A 235 13.39 -7.41 -1.09
C GLN A 235 14.38 -8.57 -1.28
N SER A 236 15.22 -8.82 -0.27
CA SER A 236 16.22 -9.90 -0.28
C SER A 236 15.69 -11.26 0.20
N HIS A 237 14.43 -11.34 0.65
CA HIS A 237 13.91 -12.54 1.28
C HIS A 237 13.87 -13.73 0.29
N PRO A 238 14.26 -14.95 0.69
CA PRO A 238 14.32 -16.12 -0.20
C PRO A 238 13.02 -16.38 -0.97
N TRP A 239 11.87 -16.19 -0.31
CA TRP A 239 10.57 -16.32 -0.94
C TRP A 239 10.38 -15.38 -2.12
N LEU A 240 10.81 -14.11 -1.99
CA LEU A 240 10.59 -13.09 -3.03
C LEU A 240 11.58 -13.23 -4.20
N MET A 241 12.82 -13.61 -3.87
CA MET A 241 13.94 -13.82 -4.79
C MET A 241 13.82 -15.09 -5.63
N ARG A 242 12.87 -15.97 -5.32
CA ARG A 242 12.62 -17.19 -6.08
C ARG A 242 12.11 -16.84 -7.49
N ASN A 243 12.75 -17.42 -8.51
CA ASN A 243 12.36 -17.32 -9.92
C ASN A 243 11.04 -18.03 -10.18
#